data_AF-A0A7C6QYF1-F1
#
_entry.id   AF-A0A7C6QYF1-F1
#
_cell.length_a   1.000
_cell.length_b   1.000
_cell.length_c   1.000
_cell.angle_alpha   90.00
_cell.angle_beta   90.00
_cell.angle_gamma   90.00
#
_symmetry.space_group_name_H-M   'P 1'
#
loop_
_entity.id
_entity.type
_entity.pdbx_description
1 polymer ?
#
loop_
_entity_poly.entity_id
_entity_poly.type
_entity_poly.pdbx_seq_one_letter_code
_entity_poly.pdbx_strand_id
1 'polypeptide(L)'
;MKTGAAKLLSGILFALALSLSVFAVENPAAQALSAVPEAVYDSVYQNVYEINPTPVIAQQDVLLSEVYLKVPDDPGGLHNAALAAEKINGTIVLPGAVFSFNKVVGERTTENGFVLGPVVTYSRHGYRMGQDIGGGVCRTSTAVHQAVLKAGLKVIERHSHSIPVEYAEPGSDAAVYWGVWDYRFLNNTQYSVKVAADIQDDIIDVQLYSIVPVTTNLRIFLDGQEVLFPGAKPFVLNGVTYVPPEFFEKNFGLEIAWDRLAKAVSVEGKDGPVELPVGALFTEETAMIPLRCLAERLGAALSWQPGKTEIESRRSDQNA
;
A
#
# COMPACT_ATOMS: atom_id res chain seq x y z
N MET A 1 37.00 -46.61 53.91
CA MET A 1 38.43 -46.22 53.85
C MET A 1 38.54 -44.94 53.04
N LYS A 2 39.16 -43.91 53.64
CA LYS A 2 39.69 -42.63 53.07
C LYS A 2 38.67 -41.68 52.42
N THR A 3 38.17 -40.61 53.05
CA THR A 3 38.74 -39.36 53.66
C THR A 3 38.78 -38.16 52.71
N GLY A 4 38.18 -37.05 53.18
CA GLY A 4 38.48 -35.66 52.81
C GLY A 4 37.23 -34.89 52.36
N ALA A 5 36.85 -33.72 52.90
CA ALA A 5 37.34 -32.90 53.99
C ALA A 5 36.22 -31.91 54.37
N ALA A 6 36.18 -31.49 55.64
CA ALA A 6 35.29 -30.45 56.15
C ALA A 6 35.95 -29.06 56.09
N LYS A 7 35.15 -28.00 55.86
CA LYS A 7 35.25 -26.62 56.41
C LYS A 7 34.11 -25.75 55.83
N LEU A 8 33.09 -25.38 56.61
CA LEU A 8 32.95 -24.21 57.50
C LEU A 8 32.75 -22.84 56.80
N LEU A 9 31.48 -22.44 56.77
CA LEU A 9 30.84 -21.13 56.98
C LEU A 9 31.69 -19.84 57.04
N SER A 10 31.33 -18.88 56.17
CA SER A 10 30.89 -17.49 56.50
C SER A 10 30.64 -16.77 55.17
N GLY A 11 29.41 -16.48 54.74
CA GLY A 11 28.60 -15.37 55.23
C GLY A 11 28.93 -14.11 54.42
N ILE A 12 28.00 -13.68 53.54
CA ILE A 12 27.72 -12.28 53.16
C ILE A 12 26.49 -12.27 52.23
N LEU A 13 25.60 -11.32 52.52
CA LEU A 13 24.29 -10.99 51.94
C LEU A 13 24.18 -11.18 50.41
N PHE A 14 23.08 -11.80 49.96
CA PHE A 14 22.53 -11.56 48.63
C PHE A 14 21.17 -10.88 48.78
N ALA A 15 21.13 -9.58 48.55
CA ALA A 15 19.89 -8.83 48.36
C ALA A 15 19.32 -9.20 46.98
N LEU A 16 18.14 -9.84 46.96
CA LEU A 16 17.36 -9.99 45.74
C LEU A 16 16.67 -8.65 45.44
N ALA A 17 17.29 -7.84 44.58
CA ALA A 17 16.58 -6.74 43.92
C ALA A 17 16.05 -7.27 42.59
N LEU A 18 14.73 -7.40 42.48
CA LEU A 18 14.05 -7.56 41.19
C LEU A 18 14.21 -6.25 40.41
N SER A 19 15.14 -6.21 39.46
CA SER A 19 15.11 -5.21 38.38
C SER A 19 14.27 -5.78 37.24
N LEU A 20 13.03 -5.31 37.10
CA LEU A 20 12.29 -5.41 35.85
C LEU A 20 12.97 -4.48 34.84
N SER A 21 13.89 -5.02 34.04
CA SER A 21 14.30 -4.40 32.79
C SER A 21 13.19 -4.64 31.76
N VAL A 22 12.35 -3.62 31.55
CA VAL A 22 11.53 -3.50 30.36
C VAL A 22 12.51 -3.40 29.19
N PHE A 23 12.54 -4.43 28.34
CA PHE A 23 13.15 -4.32 27.03
C PHE A 23 12.35 -3.28 26.25
N ALA A 24 12.88 -2.06 26.15
CA ALA A 24 12.51 -1.15 25.11
C ALA A 24 12.88 -1.83 23.79
N VAL A 25 11.87 -2.13 22.97
CA VAL A 25 12.08 -2.51 21.58
C VAL A 25 12.62 -1.27 20.89
N GLU A 26 13.92 -1.23 20.68
CA GLU A 26 14.57 -0.20 19.87
C GLU A 26 13.95 -0.23 18.49
N ASN A 27 13.37 0.90 18.10
CA ASN A 27 12.77 1.15 16.79
C ASN A 27 13.90 1.20 15.74
N PRO A 28 14.04 0.22 14.84
CA PRO A 28 15.17 0.15 13.91
C PRO A 28 15.04 1.13 12.72
N ALA A 29 14.06 2.04 12.72
CA ALA A 29 13.89 3.06 11.68
C ALA A 29 14.85 4.26 11.80
N ALA A 30 15.74 4.31 12.80
CA ALA A 30 16.75 5.35 12.94
C ALA A 30 18.07 4.96 12.24
N GLN A 31 18.03 4.64 10.95
CA GLN A 31 19.24 4.73 10.12
C GLN A 31 19.48 6.21 9.80
N ALA A 32 20.70 6.67 10.01
CA ALA A 32 21.11 8.07 9.90
C ALA A 32 20.60 8.71 8.60
N LEU A 33 19.71 9.69 8.76
CA LEU A 33 19.06 10.44 7.69
C LEU A 33 20.09 11.25 6.89
N SER A 34 20.07 11.12 5.57
CA SER A 34 20.86 11.98 4.69
C SER A 34 20.36 13.42 4.74
N ALA A 35 21.30 14.36 4.96
CA ALA A 35 21.02 15.78 5.08
C ALA A 35 20.30 16.31 3.82
N VAL A 36 19.28 17.15 4.03
CA VAL A 36 18.63 17.91 2.96
C VAL A 36 19.62 18.98 2.48
N PRO A 37 19.72 19.25 1.16
CA PRO A 37 20.53 20.34 0.64
C PRO A 37 20.19 21.68 1.30
N GLU A 38 21.23 22.48 1.50
CA GLU A 38 21.32 23.73 2.29
C GLU A 38 20.38 24.86 1.82
N ALA A 39 19.60 24.65 0.75
CA ALA A 39 18.75 25.64 0.11
C ALA A 39 17.41 25.93 0.82
N VAL A 40 17.06 25.20 1.89
CA VAL A 40 15.80 25.42 2.67
C VAL A 40 16.02 26.38 3.85
N TYR A 41 17.26 26.75 4.15
CA TYR A 41 17.58 27.61 5.30
C TYR A 41 17.64 29.09 4.91
N ASP A 42 16.48 29.74 4.79
CA ASP A 42 16.36 31.14 5.20
C ASP A 42 14.93 31.49 5.64
N SER A 43 14.75 31.45 6.96
CA SER A 43 13.70 32.09 7.77
C SER A 43 12.23 31.74 7.48
N VAL A 44 11.66 30.88 8.32
CA VAL A 44 10.59 31.16 9.31
C VAL A 44 10.40 29.86 10.11
N TYR A 45 10.52 29.89 11.43
CA TYR A 45 10.05 28.78 12.28
C TYR A 45 8.53 28.72 12.17
N GLN A 46 8.01 27.84 11.32
CA GLN A 46 6.58 27.63 11.21
C GLN A 46 6.12 26.57 12.20
N ASN A 47 5.05 26.85 12.93
CA ASN A 47 4.44 25.88 13.84
C ASN A 47 3.26 25.21 13.18
N VAL A 48 3.26 23.88 13.17
CA VAL A 48 2.14 23.07 12.65
C VAL A 48 1.41 22.38 13.79
N TYR A 49 0.08 22.53 13.84
CA TYR A 49 -0.78 21.90 14.84
C TYR A 49 -2.02 21.26 14.20
N GLU A 50 -2.55 20.23 14.85
CA GLU A 50 -3.71 19.48 14.38
C GLU A 50 -4.85 19.52 15.40
N ILE A 51 -6.07 19.72 14.94
CA ILE A 51 -7.28 19.66 15.77
C ILE A 51 -8.28 18.69 15.13
N ASN A 52 -8.73 17.72 15.93
CA ASN A 52 -9.86 16.84 15.62
C ASN A 52 -11.08 17.30 16.43
N PRO A 53 -11.89 18.25 15.93
CA PRO A 53 -13.02 18.80 16.69
C PRO A 53 -14.09 17.75 16.98
N THR A 54 -14.24 16.74 16.11
CA THR A 54 -15.02 15.52 16.35
C THR A 54 -14.47 14.42 15.45
N PRO A 55 -13.93 13.31 15.98
CA PRO A 55 -13.42 12.24 15.13
C PRO A 55 -14.57 11.61 14.36
N VAL A 56 -14.50 11.71 13.03
CA VAL A 56 -15.38 10.99 12.11
C VAL A 56 -14.58 9.85 11.51
N ILE A 57 -15.04 8.61 11.75
CA ILE A 57 -14.44 7.43 11.12
C ILE A 57 -15.03 7.32 9.71
N ALA A 58 -14.17 7.44 8.71
CA ALA A 58 -14.48 7.18 7.31
C ALA A 58 -13.66 5.99 6.79
N GLN A 59 -13.95 5.56 5.57
CA GLN A 59 -13.14 4.57 4.85
C GLN A 59 -12.24 5.29 3.84
N GLN A 60 -11.00 4.83 3.73
CA GLN A 60 -10.04 5.26 2.73
C GLN A 60 -9.49 4.05 2.01
N ASP A 61 -9.43 4.14 0.68
CA ASP A 61 -8.79 3.13 -0.14
C ASP A 61 -7.31 3.47 -0.26
N VAL A 62 -6.46 2.55 0.19
CA VAL A 62 -5.00 2.66 0.19
C VAL A 62 -4.43 1.55 -0.69
N LEU A 63 -3.65 1.93 -1.70
CA LEU A 63 -3.11 1.01 -2.69
C LEU A 63 -2.14 0.01 -2.05
N LEU A 64 -2.43 -1.28 -2.24
CA LEU A 64 -1.56 -2.39 -1.90
C LEU A 64 -0.62 -2.73 -3.06
N SER A 65 -1.12 -2.74 -4.28
CA SER A 65 -0.34 -3.08 -5.48
C SER A 65 -1.03 -2.62 -6.75
N GLU A 66 -0.24 -2.46 -7.80
CA GLU A 66 -0.70 -2.18 -9.15
C GLU A 66 0.12 -2.96 -10.18
N VAL A 67 -0.57 -3.41 -11.23
CA VAL A 67 0.01 -4.15 -12.35
C VAL A 67 -0.62 -3.67 -13.65
N TYR A 68 0.24 -3.33 -14.61
CA TYR A 68 -0.10 -3.21 -16.01
C TYR A 68 0.43 -4.44 -16.75
N LEU A 69 -0.45 -5.21 -17.37
CA LEU A 69 -0.10 -6.41 -18.13
C LEU A 69 -0.42 -6.19 -19.60
N LYS A 70 0.62 -6.00 -20.41
CA LYS A 70 0.50 -6.01 -21.88
C LYS A 70 0.16 -7.42 -22.34
N VAL A 71 -0.87 -7.54 -23.16
CA VAL A 71 -1.37 -8.82 -23.67
C VAL A 71 -1.44 -8.83 -25.20
N PRO A 72 -1.57 -10.01 -25.84
CA PRO A 72 -1.69 -10.10 -27.29
C PRO A 72 -2.92 -9.35 -27.79
N ASP A 73 -2.74 -8.59 -28.87
CA ASP A 73 -3.82 -7.91 -29.57
C ASP A 73 -4.57 -8.88 -30.50
N ASP A 74 -5.48 -9.65 -29.90
CA ASP A 74 -6.45 -10.44 -30.64
C ASP A 74 -7.88 -10.14 -30.15
N PRO A 75 -8.83 -9.85 -31.07
CA PRO A 75 -10.14 -9.33 -30.69
C PRO A 75 -10.93 -10.23 -29.72
N GLY A 76 -10.91 -11.55 -29.94
CA GLY A 76 -11.66 -12.49 -29.11
C GLY A 76 -11.08 -12.62 -27.70
N GLY A 77 -9.75 -12.74 -27.59
CA GLY A 77 -9.05 -12.78 -26.32
C GLY A 77 -9.16 -11.48 -25.53
N LEU A 78 -9.07 -10.33 -26.18
CA LEU A 78 -9.27 -9.03 -25.56
C LEU A 78 -10.71 -8.84 -25.06
N HIS A 79 -11.73 -9.17 -25.86
CA HIS A 79 -13.13 -9.11 -25.43
C HIS A 79 -13.38 -9.98 -24.19
N ASN A 80 -12.88 -11.21 -24.19
CA ASN A 80 -13.08 -12.14 -23.07
C ASN A 80 -12.30 -11.70 -21.83
N ALA A 81 -11.09 -11.16 -21.99
CA ALA A 81 -10.31 -10.60 -20.89
C ALA A 81 -10.98 -9.35 -20.30
N ALA A 82 -11.52 -8.47 -21.15
CA ALA A 82 -12.28 -7.29 -20.77
C ALA A 82 -13.50 -7.65 -19.94
N LEU A 83 -14.31 -8.59 -20.43
CA LEU A 83 -15.50 -9.05 -19.72
C LEU A 83 -15.15 -9.69 -18.37
N ALA A 84 -14.04 -10.44 -18.30
CA ALA A 84 -13.57 -10.98 -17.03
C ALA A 84 -13.09 -9.86 -16.07
N ALA A 85 -12.40 -8.83 -16.56
CA ALA A 85 -11.97 -7.68 -15.78
C ALA A 85 -13.16 -6.90 -15.23
N GLU A 86 -14.15 -6.61 -16.07
CA GLU A 86 -15.41 -5.95 -15.70
C GLU A 86 -16.12 -6.70 -14.56
N LYS A 87 -16.22 -8.04 -14.67
CA LYS A 87 -16.90 -8.87 -13.66
C LYS A 87 -16.18 -8.89 -12.30
N ILE A 88 -14.86 -8.80 -12.28
CA ILE A 88 -14.10 -8.80 -11.01
C ILE A 88 -13.94 -7.38 -10.43
N ASN A 89 -14.10 -6.35 -11.24
CA ASN A 89 -13.95 -4.96 -10.82
C ASN A 89 -14.93 -4.62 -9.68
N GLY A 90 -14.41 -3.99 -8.63
CA GLY A 90 -15.16 -3.67 -7.42
C GLY A 90 -15.36 -4.83 -6.44
N THR A 91 -14.79 -6.01 -6.69
CA THR A 91 -14.92 -7.14 -5.75
C THR A 91 -14.27 -6.81 -4.41
N ILE A 92 -15.02 -6.96 -3.32
CA ILE A 92 -14.54 -6.80 -1.95
C ILE A 92 -14.27 -8.18 -1.32
N VAL A 93 -13.03 -8.42 -0.92
CA VAL A 93 -12.59 -9.62 -0.22
C VAL A 93 -12.40 -9.27 1.26
N LEU A 94 -13.29 -9.74 2.12
CA LEU A 94 -13.22 -9.48 3.57
C LEU A 94 -11.98 -10.12 4.22
N PRO A 95 -11.51 -9.61 5.37
CA PRO A 95 -10.45 -10.26 6.14
C PRO A 95 -10.73 -11.74 6.39
N GLY A 96 -9.75 -12.60 6.08
CA GLY A 96 -9.86 -14.06 6.20
C GLY A 96 -10.69 -14.74 5.10
N ALA A 97 -11.32 -13.99 4.19
CA ALA A 97 -12.07 -14.55 3.07
C ALA A 97 -11.15 -14.90 1.88
N VAL A 98 -11.62 -15.85 1.06
CA VAL A 98 -10.92 -16.28 -0.15
C VAL A 98 -11.66 -15.77 -1.38
N PHE A 99 -10.94 -15.03 -2.23
CA PHE A 99 -11.37 -14.72 -3.58
C PHE A 99 -11.28 -15.97 -4.45
N SER A 100 -12.23 -16.12 -5.37
CA SER A 100 -12.23 -17.16 -6.40
C SER A 100 -12.58 -16.53 -7.73
N PHE A 101 -11.63 -16.60 -8.67
CA PHE A 101 -11.78 -16.00 -9.98
C PHE A 101 -12.97 -16.59 -10.73
N ASN A 102 -13.09 -17.92 -10.72
CA ASN A 102 -14.22 -18.59 -11.34
C ASN A 102 -15.54 -18.20 -10.68
N LYS A 103 -15.63 -18.16 -9.35
CA LYS A 103 -16.87 -17.80 -8.66
C LYS A 103 -17.38 -16.41 -9.06
N VAL A 104 -16.47 -15.45 -9.27
CA VAL A 104 -16.83 -14.08 -9.63
C VAL A 104 -17.11 -13.94 -11.13
N VAL A 105 -16.28 -14.53 -11.99
CA VAL A 105 -16.43 -14.40 -13.45
C VAL A 105 -17.58 -15.26 -14.01
N GLY A 106 -17.79 -16.45 -13.45
CA GLY A 106 -18.80 -17.41 -13.88
C GLY A 106 -18.38 -18.27 -15.07
N GLU A 107 -19.31 -19.06 -15.59
CA GLU A 107 -19.08 -19.96 -16.73
C GLU A 107 -18.84 -19.20 -18.03
N ARG A 108 -17.91 -19.70 -18.85
CA ARG A 108 -17.53 -19.06 -20.12
C ARG A 108 -18.40 -19.58 -21.25
N THR A 109 -19.58 -19.00 -21.41
CA THR A 109 -20.52 -19.33 -22.50
C THR A 109 -20.87 -18.12 -23.35
N THR A 110 -21.42 -18.36 -24.53
CA THR A 110 -21.94 -17.31 -25.42
C THR A 110 -23.07 -16.52 -24.79
N GLU A 111 -23.94 -17.17 -24.01
CA GLU A 111 -25.06 -16.54 -23.30
C GLU A 111 -24.56 -15.60 -22.20
N ASN A 112 -23.41 -15.91 -21.60
CA ASN A 112 -22.74 -15.05 -20.63
C ASN A 112 -21.87 -13.97 -21.27
N GLY A 113 -21.92 -13.81 -22.60
CA GLY A 113 -21.25 -12.76 -23.35
C GLY A 113 -19.83 -13.11 -23.79
N PHE A 114 -19.34 -14.32 -23.56
CA PHE A 114 -18.02 -14.76 -24.01
C PHE A 114 -18.03 -15.15 -25.49
N VAL A 115 -16.91 -14.94 -26.16
CA VAL A 115 -16.71 -15.24 -27.59
C VAL A 115 -15.58 -16.25 -27.80
N LEU A 116 -15.40 -16.73 -29.03
CA LEU A 116 -14.22 -17.54 -29.38
C LEU A 116 -12.95 -16.73 -29.18
N GLY A 117 -11.99 -17.30 -28.47
CA GLY A 117 -10.66 -16.72 -28.28
C GLY A 117 -9.58 -17.77 -28.08
N PRO A 118 -8.32 -17.35 -27.93
CA PRO A 118 -7.18 -18.24 -27.86
C PRO A 118 -7.15 -19.04 -26.55
N VAL A 119 -6.93 -20.35 -26.67
CA VAL A 119 -6.72 -21.27 -25.55
C VAL A 119 -5.48 -22.13 -25.76
N VAL A 120 -4.88 -22.60 -24.66
CA VAL A 120 -3.93 -23.70 -24.71
C VAL A 120 -4.73 -25.00 -24.69
N THR A 121 -4.59 -25.84 -25.72
CA THR A 121 -5.31 -27.11 -25.85
C THR A 121 -4.35 -28.27 -26.07
N TYR A 122 -4.73 -29.47 -25.62
CA TYR A 122 -3.98 -30.70 -25.85
C TYR A 122 -4.44 -31.41 -27.12
N SER A 123 -3.48 -31.96 -27.86
CA SER A 123 -3.76 -32.72 -29.08
C SER A 123 -2.84 -33.93 -29.23
N ARG A 124 -3.07 -34.74 -30.27
CA ARG A 124 -2.19 -35.89 -30.59
C ARG A 124 -0.72 -35.53 -30.84
N HIS A 125 -0.40 -34.26 -31.09
CA HIS A 125 0.96 -33.76 -31.26
C HIS A 125 1.46 -32.94 -30.06
N GLY A 126 0.78 -33.03 -28.91
CA GLY A 126 1.07 -32.26 -27.70
C GLY A 126 0.20 -31.02 -27.53
N TYR A 127 0.58 -30.17 -26.57
CA TYR A 127 -0.08 -28.89 -26.29
C TYR A 127 0.21 -27.88 -27.39
N ARG A 128 -0.81 -27.13 -27.79
CA ARG A 128 -0.72 -26.07 -28.80
C ARG A 128 -1.77 -24.99 -28.56
N MET A 129 -1.66 -23.88 -29.28
CA MET A 129 -2.73 -22.87 -29.34
C MET A 129 -3.94 -23.40 -30.13
N GLY A 130 -5.13 -23.12 -29.61
CA GLY A 130 -6.43 -23.42 -30.20
C GLY A 130 -7.41 -22.27 -29.98
N GLN A 131 -8.69 -22.54 -30.23
CA GLN A 131 -9.79 -21.58 -30.04
C GLN A 131 -10.90 -22.25 -29.25
N ASP A 132 -11.45 -21.55 -28.26
CA ASP A 132 -12.63 -21.98 -27.50
C ASP A 132 -13.37 -20.76 -26.94
N ILE A 133 -14.63 -20.94 -26.54
CA ILE A 133 -15.43 -19.87 -25.92
C ILE A 133 -14.80 -19.46 -24.59
N GLY A 134 -14.58 -18.16 -24.41
CA GLY A 134 -13.88 -17.61 -23.25
C GLY A 134 -12.37 -17.75 -23.32
N GLY A 135 -11.79 -18.18 -24.44
CA GLY A 135 -10.34 -18.12 -24.61
C GLY A 135 -9.81 -16.69 -24.43
N GLY A 136 -8.70 -16.54 -23.71
CA GLY A 136 -8.14 -15.25 -23.32
C GLY A 136 -8.44 -14.80 -21.89
N VAL A 137 -9.44 -15.37 -21.19
CA VAL A 137 -9.75 -14.99 -19.78
C VAL A 137 -8.59 -15.18 -18.81
N CYS A 138 -7.65 -16.10 -19.13
CA CYS A 138 -6.46 -16.34 -18.30
C CYS A 138 -5.52 -15.13 -18.19
N ARG A 139 -5.63 -14.17 -19.13
CA ARG A 139 -4.87 -12.91 -19.08
C ARG A 139 -5.24 -12.09 -17.86
N THR A 140 -6.53 -11.95 -17.61
CA THR A 140 -7.05 -11.23 -16.45
C THR A 140 -6.70 -11.95 -15.15
N SER A 141 -6.84 -13.29 -15.06
CA SER A 141 -6.41 -14.02 -13.86
C SER A 141 -4.90 -13.92 -13.62
N THR A 142 -4.10 -13.86 -14.68
CA THR A 142 -2.65 -13.62 -14.61
C THR A 142 -2.33 -12.23 -14.07
N ALA A 143 -3.00 -11.18 -14.55
CA ALA A 143 -2.82 -9.81 -14.02
C ALA A 143 -3.19 -9.74 -12.54
N VAL A 144 -4.32 -10.34 -12.13
CA VAL A 144 -4.71 -10.44 -10.72
C VAL A 144 -3.66 -11.21 -9.92
N HIS A 145 -3.11 -12.30 -10.47
CA HIS A 145 -2.08 -13.07 -9.79
C HIS A 145 -0.82 -12.25 -9.51
N GLN A 146 -0.33 -11.52 -10.50
CA GLN A 146 0.83 -10.65 -10.34
C GLN A 146 0.56 -9.54 -9.32
N ALA A 147 -0.64 -8.96 -9.31
CA ALA A 147 -1.02 -7.94 -8.32
C ALA A 147 -1.06 -8.53 -6.90
N VAL A 148 -1.65 -9.71 -6.72
CA VAL A 148 -1.68 -10.44 -5.43
C VAL A 148 -0.27 -10.71 -4.91
N LEU A 149 0.66 -11.12 -5.78
CA LEU A 149 2.07 -11.33 -5.40
C LEU A 149 2.73 -10.01 -4.95
N LYS A 150 2.55 -8.92 -5.70
CA LYS A 150 3.08 -7.59 -5.33
C LYS A 150 2.47 -7.05 -4.04
N ALA A 151 1.22 -7.39 -3.73
CA ALA A 151 0.53 -7.00 -2.51
C ALA A 151 0.93 -7.87 -1.28
N GLY A 152 1.71 -8.94 -1.47
CA GLY A 152 2.05 -9.88 -0.39
C GLY A 152 0.85 -10.69 0.12
N LEU A 153 -0.20 -10.82 -0.69
CA LEU A 153 -1.38 -11.62 -0.37
C LEU A 153 -1.12 -13.11 -0.62
N LYS A 154 -1.76 -13.97 0.17
CA LYS A 154 -1.52 -15.42 0.11
C LYS A 154 -2.30 -16.08 -1.02
N VAL A 155 -1.59 -16.64 -2.00
CA VAL A 155 -2.18 -17.50 -3.03
C VAL A 155 -2.61 -18.83 -2.42
N ILE A 156 -3.84 -19.26 -2.71
CA ILE A 156 -4.45 -20.50 -2.23
C ILE A 156 -4.52 -21.54 -3.34
N GLU A 157 -4.81 -21.12 -4.56
CA GLU A 157 -4.85 -21.97 -5.74
C GLU A 157 -4.33 -21.19 -6.94
N ARG A 158 -3.42 -21.82 -7.69
CA ARG A 158 -2.87 -21.28 -8.94
C ARG A 158 -2.36 -22.45 -9.78
N HIS A 159 -2.67 -22.41 -11.07
CA HIS A 159 -2.21 -23.38 -12.06
C HIS A 159 -1.39 -22.65 -13.13
N SER A 160 -0.33 -23.29 -13.63
CA SER A 160 0.39 -22.79 -14.81
C SER A 160 -0.32 -23.24 -16.08
N HIS A 161 -0.15 -22.47 -17.15
CA HIS A 161 -0.37 -22.96 -18.50
C HIS A 161 0.60 -24.11 -18.80
N SER A 162 0.16 -25.08 -19.60
CA SER A 162 0.97 -26.24 -19.98
C SER A 162 2.09 -25.92 -20.98
N ILE A 163 2.06 -24.74 -21.58
CA ILE A 163 3.10 -24.16 -22.44
C ILE A 163 3.32 -22.70 -22.04
N PRO A 164 4.50 -22.12 -22.33
CA PRO A 164 4.74 -20.70 -22.14
C PRO A 164 3.71 -19.84 -22.86
N VAL A 165 3.32 -18.74 -22.22
CA VAL A 165 2.44 -17.71 -22.80
C VAL A 165 3.24 -16.42 -22.97
N GLU A 166 2.98 -15.69 -24.05
CA GLU A 166 3.81 -14.52 -24.41
C GLU A 166 3.61 -13.29 -23.52
N TYR A 167 2.54 -13.27 -22.71
CA TYR A 167 2.22 -12.15 -21.82
C TYR A 167 2.68 -12.34 -20.38
N ALA A 168 3.39 -13.44 -20.05
CA ALA A 168 3.83 -13.68 -18.68
C ALA A 168 5.12 -14.49 -18.64
N GLU A 169 6.04 -14.08 -17.76
CA GLU A 169 7.24 -14.84 -17.46
C GLU A 169 6.89 -16.19 -16.82
N PRO A 170 7.70 -17.24 -17.03
CA PRO A 170 7.47 -18.55 -16.43
C PRO A 170 7.27 -18.46 -14.90
N GLY A 171 6.12 -18.97 -14.43
CA GLY A 171 5.78 -18.98 -13.00
C GLY A 171 5.03 -17.74 -12.51
N SER A 172 4.84 -16.73 -13.37
CA SER A 172 4.03 -15.54 -13.07
C SER A 172 2.63 -15.58 -13.68
N ASP A 173 2.31 -16.62 -14.46
CA ASP A 173 1.01 -16.82 -15.09
C ASP A 173 0.00 -17.48 -14.14
N ALA A 174 -1.30 -17.34 -14.42
CA ALA A 174 -2.35 -18.07 -13.71
C ALA A 174 -3.41 -18.56 -14.70
N ALA A 175 -3.38 -19.85 -15.03
CA ALA A 175 -4.36 -20.51 -15.86
C ALA A 175 -5.65 -20.80 -15.08
N VAL A 176 -6.79 -20.59 -15.75
CA VAL A 176 -8.12 -20.89 -15.20
C VAL A 176 -8.93 -21.68 -16.22
N TYR A 177 -9.75 -22.61 -15.74
CA TYR A 177 -10.70 -23.37 -16.53
C TYR A 177 -11.94 -23.63 -15.69
N TRP A 178 -13.10 -23.21 -16.19
CA TRP A 178 -14.35 -23.28 -15.43
C TRP A 178 -14.63 -24.71 -14.96
N GLY A 179 -14.99 -24.86 -13.68
CA GLY A 179 -15.29 -26.14 -13.06
C GLY A 179 -14.08 -27.04 -12.75
N VAL A 180 -12.86 -26.65 -13.12
CA VAL A 180 -11.66 -27.50 -12.95
C VAL A 180 -10.48 -26.76 -12.34
N TRP A 181 -10.03 -25.65 -12.93
CA TRP A 181 -8.87 -24.88 -12.48
C TRP A 181 -9.31 -23.48 -12.10
N ASP A 182 -9.04 -23.08 -10.86
CA ASP A 182 -9.36 -21.74 -10.38
C ASP A 182 -8.10 -20.97 -10.00
N TYR A 183 -8.23 -19.65 -9.95
CA TYR A 183 -7.27 -18.79 -9.30
C TYR A 183 -7.89 -18.24 -8.02
N ARG A 184 -7.23 -18.50 -6.89
CA ARG A 184 -7.75 -18.16 -5.57
C ARG A 184 -6.66 -17.55 -4.70
N PHE A 185 -7.02 -16.47 -3.99
CA PHE A 185 -6.16 -15.88 -2.97
C PHE A 185 -6.95 -15.61 -1.70
N LEU A 186 -6.26 -15.69 -0.56
CA LEU A 186 -6.76 -15.36 0.75
C LEU A 186 -6.44 -13.89 1.03
N ASN A 187 -7.43 -13.13 1.48
CA ASN A 187 -7.15 -11.88 2.17
C ASN A 187 -6.63 -12.20 3.59
N ASN A 188 -5.30 -12.30 3.71
CA ASN A 188 -4.61 -12.53 4.98
C ASN A 188 -4.27 -11.23 5.73
N THR A 189 -4.92 -10.12 5.39
CA THR A 189 -4.75 -8.82 6.05
C THR A 189 -5.86 -8.57 7.06
N GLN A 190 -5.74 -7.50 7.83
CA GLN A 190 -6.73 -7.07 8.82
C GLN A 190 -7.90 -6.24 8.22
N TYR A 191 -7.78 -5.81 6.96
CA TYR A 191 -8.73 -4.93 6.30
C TYR A 191 -9.28 -5.56 5.02
N SER A 192 -10.43 -5.07 4.54
CA SER A 192 -11.00 -5.57 3.28
C SER A 192 -10.09 -5.21 2.11
N VAL A 193 -9.96 -6.13 1.16
CA VAL A 193 -9.24 -5.90 -0.11
C VAL A 193 -10.24 -5.66 -1.22
N LYS A 194 -10.18 -4.49 -1.87
CA LYS A 194 -10.91 -4.20 -3.11
C LYS A 194 -10.05 -4.57 -4.31
N VAL A 195 -10.64 -5.30 -5.25
CA VAL A 195 -10.06 -5.56 -6.57
C VAL A 195 -10.63 -4.52 -7.53
N ALA A 196 -9.78 -3.67 -8.10
CA ALA A 196 -10.12 -2.84 -9.24
C ALA A 196 -9.42 -3.38 -10.48
N ALA A 197 -10.16 -3.54 -11.57
CA ALA A 197 -9.66 -4.13 -12.80
C ALA A 197 -10.29 -3.46 -14.01
N ASP A 198 -9.47 -3.17 -15.01
CA ASP A 198 -9.88 -2.61 -16.28
C ASP A 198 -8.97 -3.12 -17.40
N ILE A 199 -9.37 -2.89 -18.64
CA ILE A 199 -8.50 -3.09 -19.80
C ILE A 199 -8.65 -1.90 -20.76
N GLN A 200 -7.52 -1.34 -21.15
CA GLN A 200 -7.45 -0.27 -22.13
C GLN A 200 -6.56 -0.74 -23.27
N ASP A 201 -7.13 -0.77 -24.47
CA ASP A 201 -6.54 -1.42 -25.65
C ASP A 201 -6.15 -2.88 -25.34
N ASP A 202 -4.86 -3.15 -25.24
CA ASP A 202 -4.26 -4.46 -24.95
C ASP A 202 -3.42 -4.43 -23.67
N ILE A 203 -3.75 -3.52 -22.74
CA ILE A 203 -3.14 -3.42 -21.42
C ILE A 203 -4.22 -3.64 -20.36
N ILE A 204 -4.07 -4.72 -19.60
CA ILE A 204 -4.90 -4.99 -18.43
C ILE A 204 -4.31 -4.26 -17.23
N ASP A 205 -5.11 -3.43 -16.58
CA ASP A 205 -4.77 -2.76 -15.32
C ASP A 205 -5.47 -3.49 -14.16
N VAL A 206 -4.70 -3.93 -13.17
CA VAL A 206 -5.22 -4.47 -11.92
C VAL A 206 -4.60 -3.78 -10.73
N GLN A 207 -5.47 -3.25 -9.88
CA GLN A 207 -5.12 -2.55 -8.66
C GLN A 207 -5.80 -3.24 -7.48
N LEU A 208 -5.02 -3.45 -6.41
CA LEU A 208 -5.55 -3.97 -5.15
C LEU A 208 -5.47 -2.85 -4.12
N TYR A 209 -6.60 -2.55 -3.48
CA TYR A 209 -6.69 -1.55 -2.43
C TYR A 209 -7.06 -2.21 -1.10
N SER A 210 -6.46 -1.73 -0.02
CA SER A 210 -6.92 -1.97 1.35
C SER A 210 -7.92 -0.89 1.73
N ILE A 211 -9.12 -1.27 2.13
CA ILE A 211 -10.14 -0.35 2.64
C ILE A 211 -9.91 -0.18 4.14
N VAL A 212 -9.27 0.92 4.54
CA VAL A 212 -8.85 1.17 5.92
C VAL A 212 -9.76 2.20 6.61
N PRO A 213 -10.08 2.02 7.91
CA PRO A 213 -10.74 3.05 8.68
C PRO A 213 -9.75 4.18 8.97
N VAL A 214 -10.16 5.41 8.69
CA VAL A 214 -9.37 6.61 8.95
C VAL A 214 -10.19 7.63 9.73
N THR A 215 -9.53 8.45 10.53
CA THR A 215 -10.15 9.62 11.16
C THR A 215 -10.04 10.79 10.20
N THR A 216 -11.17 11.42 9.86
CA THR A 216 -11.25 12.58 8.96
C THR A 216 -11.69 13.84 9.72
N ASN A 217 -11.95 14.93 8.98
CA ASN A 217 -12.27 16.27 9.51
C ASN A 217 -11.15 16.87 10.36
N LEU A 218 -9.91 16.57 9.99
CA LEU A 218 -8.73 17.21 10.55
C LEU A 218 -8.67 18.67 10.13
N ARG A 219 -8.37 19.53 11.09
CA ARG A 219 -7.99 20.91 10.86
C ARG A 219 -6.51 21.03 11.14
N ILE A 220 -5.75 21.45 10.15
CA ILE A 220 -4.31 21.66 10.27
C ILE A 220 -4.08 23.16 10.30
N PHE A 221 -3.28 23.63 11.24
CA PHE A 221 -2.93 25.04 11.40
C PHE A 221 -1.44 25.21 11.15
N LEU A 222 -1.10 26.25 10.40
CA LEU A 222 0.26 26.73 10.17
C LEU A 222 0.36 28.15 10.72
N ASP A 223 1.21 28.37 11.72
CA ASP A 223 1.38 29.68 12.38
C ASP A 223 0.06 30.31 12.87
N GLY A 224 -0.82 29.46 13.38
CA GLY A 224 -2.14 29.86 13.90
C GLY A 224 -3.20 30.09 12.84
N GLN A 225 -2.87 29.99 11.55
CA GLN A 225 -3.83 30.05 10.45
C GLN A 225 -4.24 28.64 10.01
N GLU A 226 -5.53 28.42 9.81
CA GLU A 226 -6.03 27.14 9.31
C GLU A 226 -5.66 26.96 7.83
N VAL A 227 -5.07 25.81 7.52
CA VAL A 227 -4.76 25.39 6.15
C VAL A 227 -5.98 24.70 5.55
N LEU A 228 -6.38 25.17 4.36
CA LEU A 228 -7.51 24.62 3.62
C LEU A 228 -7.05 23.59 2.59
N PHE A 229 -7.79 22.49 2.50
CA PHE A 229 -7.55 21.39 1.56
C PHE A 229 -8.69 21.33 0.55
N PRO A 230 -8.62 22.09 -0.57
CA PRO A 230 -9.69 22.09 -1.57
C PRO A 230 -9.77 20.80 -2.40
N GLY A 231 -8.69 20.01 -2.43
CA GLY A 231 -8.62 18.71 -3.08
C GLY A 231 -8.63 17.57 -2.07
N ALA A 232 -7.64 16.67 -2.17
CA ALA A 232 -7.45 15.57 -1.24
C ALA A 232 -7.38 16.09 0.21
N LYS A 233 -8.11 15.42 1.11
CA LYS A 233 -8.19 15.82 2.52
C LYS A 233 -7.20 15.03 3.36
N PRO A 234 -6.63 15.64 4.41
CA PRO A 234 -5.80 14.91 5.36
C PRO A 234 -6.64 13.90 6.14
N PHE A 235 -6.00 12.82 6.60
CA PHE A 235 -6.61 11.81 7.45
C PHE A 235 -5.60 11.25 8.47
N VAL A 236 -6.10 10.67 9.58
CA VAL A 236 -5.28 9.91 10.52
C VAL A 236 -5.50 8.43 10.30
N LEU A 237 -4.40 7.68 10.12
CA LEU A 237 -4.39 6.23 10.10
C LEU A 237 -3.38 5.73 11.13
N ASN A 238 -3.81 4.88 12.06
CA ASN A 238 -2.95 4.29 13.10
C ASN A 238 -2.12 5.32 13.90
N GLY A 239 -2.69 6.51 14.15
CA GLY A 239 -2.03 7.59 14.87
C GLY A 239 -1.03 8.42 14.04
N VAL A 240 -0.91 8.15 12.75
CA VAL A 240 -0.12 8.94 11.80
C VAL A 240 -1.04 9.84 11.01
N THR A 241 -0.75 11.14 11.02
CA THR A 241 -1.46 12.13 10.19
C THR A 241 -0.84 12.16 8.81
N TYR A 242 -1.67 11.92 7.81
CA TYR A 242 -1.32 11.93 6.41
C TYR A 242 -1.89 13.19 5.75
N VAL A 243 -1.06 13.88 4.99
CA VAL A 243 -1.42 15.08 4.22
C VAL A 243 -1.01 14.89 2.77
N PRO A 244 -1.72 15.50 1.81
CA PRO A 244 -1.38 15.34 0.41
C PRO A 244 -0.20 16.27 0.02
N PRO A 245 0.51 15.99 -1.10
CA PRO A 245 1.64 16.78 -1.59
C PRO A 245 1.39 18.29 -1.62
N GLU A 246 0.19 18.72 -2.04
CA GLU A 246 -0.11 20.15 -2.24
C GLU A 246 -0.04 20.96 -0.94
N PHE A 247 -0.14 20.29 0.22
CA PHE A 247 0.12 20.91 1.52
C PHE A 247 1.55 21.45 1.58
N PHE A 248 2.52 20.65 1.20
CA PHE A 248 3.92 21.00 1.29
C PHE A 248 4.33 21.98 0.21
N GLU A 249 3.79 21.79 -1.00
CA GLU A 249 4.06 22.67 -2.13
C GLU A 249 3.59 24.10 -1.85
N LYS A 250 2.36 24.26 -1.35
CA LYS A 250 1.78 25.59 -1.11
C LYS A 250 2.34 26.30 0.11
N ASN A 251 2.68 25.56 1.15
CA ASN A 251 3.05 26.16 2.44
C ASN A 251 4.56 26.24 2.66
N PHE A 252 5.33 25.37 2.00
CA PHE A 252 6.79 25.27 2.17
C PHE A 252 7.56 25.48 0.86
N GLY A 253 6.86 25.73 -0.27
CA GLY A 253 7.49 26.00 -1.56
C GLY A 253 8.26 24.79 -2.12
N LEU A 254 7.89 23.58 -1.72
CA LEU A 254 8.50 22.35 -2.22
C LEU A 254 7.88 21.95 -3.55
N GLU A 255 8.63 21.20 -4.35
CA GLU A 255 8.10 20.50 -5.51
C GLU A 255 8.11 19.00 -5.18
N ILE A 256 6.94 18.39 -5.08
CA ILE A 256 6.80 16.99 -4.69
C ILE A 256 6.38 16.16 -5.88
N ALA A 257 7.28 15.29 -6.33
CA ALA A 257 6.96 14.25 -7.29
C ALA A 257 6.64 12.94 -6.57
N TRP A 258 5.73 12.15 -7.14
CA TRP A 258 5.40 10.84 -6.63
C TRP A 258 5.19 9.84 -7.77
N ASP A 259 5.62 8.62 -7.54
CA ASP A 259 5.48 7.49 -8.46
C ASP A 259 4.80 6.35 -7.71
N ARG A 260 3.57 6.06 -8.13
CA ARG A 260 2.71 5.03 -7.54
C ARG A 260 3.20 3.61 -7.79
N LEU A 261 3.83 3.36 -8.94
CA LEU A 261 4.41 2.06 -9.29
C LEU A 261 5.69 1.80 -8.50
N ALA A 262 6.54 2.82 -8.38
CA ALA A 262 7.74 2.77 -7.54
C ALA A 262 7.39 2.85 -6.04
N LYS A 263 6.15 3.23 -5.69
CA LYS A 263 5.70 3.57 -4.34
C LYS A 263 6.63 4.57 -3.66
N ALA A 264 7.08 5.55 -4.44
CA ALA A 264 8.08 6.52 -4.04
C ALA A 264 7.52 7.94 -4.04
N VAL A 265 8.01 8.76 -3.13
CA VAL A 265 7.79 10.21 -3.09
C VAL A 265 9.16 10.86 -3.03
N SER A 266 9.38 11.86 -3.87
CA SER A 266 10.61 12.62 -3.95
C SER A 266 10.32 14.11 -3.88
N VAL A 267 11.22 14.85 -3.25
CA VAL A 267 11.22 16.31 -3.26
C VAL A 267 12.30 16.78 -4.22
N GLU A 268 11.97 17.64 -5.17
CA GLU A 268 12.98 18.28 -6.01
C GLU A 268 13.74 19.33 -5.20
N GLY A 269 15.05 19.17 -5.10
CA GLY A 269 15.97 20.16 -4.56
C GLY A 269 16.92 20.70 -5.64
N LYS A 270 17.72 21.72 -5.30
CA LYS A 270 18.72 22.30 -6.22
C LYS A 270 19.72 21.28 -6.79
N ASP A 271 19.99 20.20 -6.06
CA ASP A 271 20.95 19.14 -6.45
C ASP A 271 20.27 17.87 -7.01
N GLY A 272 18.98 17.96 -7.36
CA GLY A 272 18.19 16.84 -7.89
C GLY A 272 17.16 16.28 -6.89
N PRO A 273 16.41 15.23 -7.28
CA PRO A 273 15.36 14.66 -6.46
C PRO A 273 15.93 13.95 -5.23
N VAL A 274 15.40 14.30 -4.06
CA VAL A 274 15.70 13.64 -2.79
C VAL A 274 14.52 12.75 -2.42
N GLU A 275 14.75 11.44 -2.35
CA GLU A 275 13.72 10.51 -1.86
C GLU A 275 13.34 10.84 -0.41
N LEU A 276 12.03 10.89 -0.16
CA LEU A 276 11.49 11.05 1.18
C LEU A 276 11.43 9.70 1.90
N PRO A 277 11.54 9.69 3.24
CA PRO A 277 11.49 8.46 4.01
C PRO A 277 10.23 7.63 3.75
N VAL A 278 10.42 6.32 3.84
CA VAL A 278 9.41 5.26 3.66
C VAL A 278 8.17 5.53 4.52
N GLY A 279 6.99 5.41 3.92
CA GLY A 279 5.72 5.49 4.67
C GLY A 279 4.60 6.27 3.98
N ALA A 280 4.86 6.87 2.82
CA ALA A 280 3.82 7.43 1.98
C ALA A 280 2.79 6.35 1.59
N LEU A 281 1.53 6.73 1.61
CA LEU A 281 0.42 5.93 1.12
C LEU A 281 -0.01 6.48 -0.23
N PHE A 282 -0.64 5.65 -1.05
CA PHE A 282 -1.19 6.07 -2.33
C PHE A 282 -2.68 5.76 -2.31
N THR A 283 -3.49 6.75 -2.61
CA THR A 283 -4.94 6.59 -2.78
C THR A 283 -5.27 6.51 -4.27
N GLU A 284 -6.56 6.49 -4.61
CA GLU A 284 -6.98 6.65 -6.00
C GLU A 284 -6.63 8.03 -6.57
N GLU A 285 -6.56 9.05 -5.71
CA GLU A 285 -6.44 10.45 -6.13
C GLU A 285 -5.00 10.96 -6.08
N THR A 286 -4.22 10.59 -5.07
CA THR A 286 -2.90 11.20 -4.83
C THR A 286 -2.04 10.37 -3.86
N ALA A 287 -0.77 10.76 -3.73
CA ALA A 287 0.06 10.33 -2.62
C ALA A 287 -0.39 10.99 -1.32
N MET A 288 -0.15 10.33 -0.19
CA MET A 288 -0.48 10.79 1.14
C MET A 288 0.76 10.61 2.00
N ILE A 289 1.32 11.71 2.46
CA ILE A 289 2.65 11.76 3.09
C ILE A 289 2.47 11.93 4.60
N PRO A 290 3.19 11.17 5.44
CA PRO A 290 3.18 11.40 6.88
C PRO A 290 3.64 12.84 7.18
N LEU A 291 2.78 13.63 7.82
CA LEU A 291 3.04 15.04 8.10
C LEU A 291 4.36 15.24 8.86
N ARG A 292 4.59 14.37 9.85
CA ARG A 292 5.79 14.40 10.70
C ARG A 292 7.09 14.22 9.93
N CYS A 293 7.09 13.29 8.98
CA CYS A 293 8.28 12.91 8.23
C CYS A 293 8.91 14.12 7.52
N LEU A 294 8.08 14.92 6.85
CA LEU A 294 8.56 16.04 6.06
C LEU A 294 8.69 17.32 6.91
N ALA A 295 7.78 17.56 7.86
CA ALA A 295 7.90 18.71 8.77
C ALA A 295 9.18 18.69 9.61
N GLU A 296 9.56 17.55 10.19
CA GLU A 296 10.84 17.41 10.92
C GLU A 296 12.03 17.64 10.00
N ARG A 297 11.97 17.14 8.76
CA ARG A 297 13.02 17.30 7.75
C ARG A 297 13.17 18.74 7.26
N LEU A 298 12.12 19.55 7.36
CA LEU A 298 12.10 20.98 7.03
C LEU A 298 12.36 21.90 8.23
N GLY A 299 12.64 21.34 9.42
CA GLY A 299 12.89 22.12 10.63
C GLY A 299 11.65 22.79 11.22
N ALA A 300 10.44 22.37 10.81
CA ALA A 300 9.20 22.84 11.39
C ALA A 300 8.95 22.16 12.75
N ALA A 301 8.59 22.96 13.76
CA ALA A 301 8.23 22.41 15.07
C ALA A 301 6.81 21.84 15.00
N LEU A 302 6.69 20.53 15.18
CA LEU A 302 5.40 19.86 15.34
C LEU A 302 5.06 19.73 16.81
N SER A 303 3.89 20.19 17.21
CA SER A 303 3.36 19.87 18.52
C SER A 303 1.97 19.25 18.41
N TRP A 304 1.77 18.19 19.18
CA TRP A 304 0.51 17.45 19.24
C TRP A 304 -0.12 17.65 20.61
N GLN A 305 -1.42 17.95 20.66
CA GLN A 305 -2.16 18.01 21.92
C GLN A 305 -3.51 17.28 21.82
N PRO A 306 -3.74 16.23 22.61
CA PRO A 306 -5.03 15.53 22.65
C PRO A 306 -6.04 16.33 23.45
N GLY A 307 -7.24 16.49 22.88
CA GLY A 307 -8.44 16.78 23.66
C GLY A 307 -8.52 18.17 24.29
N LYS A 308 -7.87 19.20 23.76
CA LYS A 308 -8.10 20.59 24.19
C LYS A 308 -8.35 21.57 23.05
N THR A 309 -9.45 22.30 23.26
CA THR A 309 -9.76 23.65 22.82
C THR A 309 -8.67 24.63 23.24
N GLU A 310 -8.05 25.29 22.24
CA GLU A 310 -7.23 26.51 22.27
C GLU A 310 -6.09 26.65 23.30
N ILE A 311 -4.86 26.92 22.82
CA ILE A 311 -3.78 27.55 23.59
C ILE A 311 -2.99 28.50 22.68
N GLU A 312 -2.91 29.77 23.08
CA GLU A 312 -2.09 30.82 22.45
C GLU A 312 -0.58 30.62 22.74
N SER A 313 0.27 31.00 21.76
CA SER A 313 1.70 31.20 22.00
C SER A 313 1.99 32.69 22.20
N ARG A 314 2.68 33.05 23.30
CA ARG A 314 3.29 34.38 23.44
C ARG A 314 4.61 34.41 22.68
N ARG A 315 4.84 35.47 21.91
CA ARG A 315 6.18 35.89 21.47
C ARG A 315 7.10 35.96 22.69
N SER A 316 8.23 35.26 22.64
CA SER A 316 9.40 35.72 23.39
C SER A 316 10.06 36.80 22.53
N ASP A 317 9.74 38.06 22.82
CA ASP A 317 10.65 39.14 22.46
C ASP A 317 11.95 38.91 23.25
N GLN A 318 13.00 38.41 22.60
CA GLN A 318 14.35 38.62 23.09
C GLN A 318 14.92 39.86 22.41
N ASN A 319 14.65 40.96 23.11
CA ASN A 319 15.26 42.30 23.15
C ASN A 319 16.55 42.57 22.36
N ALA A 320 16.57 43.81 21.83
CA ALA A 320 17.54 44.89 22.07
C ALA A 320 19.02 44.53 22.34
#